data_AF-A0A2E1NCF6-F1
#
_entry.id   AF-A0A2E1NCF6-F1
#
_cell.length_a   1.000
_cell.length_b   1.000
_cell.length_c   1.000
_cell.angle_alpha   90.00
_cell.angle_beta   90.00
_cell.angle_gamma   90.00
#
_symmetry.space_group_name_H-M   'P 1'
#
loop_
_entity.id
_entity.type
_entity.pdbx_description
1 polymer ?
#
loop_
_entity_poly.entity_id
_entity_poly.type
_entity_poly.pdbx_seq_one_letter_code
_entity_poly.pdbx_strand_id
1 'polypeptide(L)'
;MRIKNYLLKARLNQYFQDLKIYFLGFVIFLSFCFFIAVQLESIFFFSTKVRYTALLFLFSVSIIMITIFLSIFFLANKNLLSRYKLNRIAYKIGEHLYPEKPDIILNANQLDKKIQNNQSKELARAFVNNVIEQIHPLKFQSVFF
;
A
#
# COMPACT_ATOMS: atom_id res chain seq x y z
N MET A 1 -11.48 -11.27 -15.46
CA MET A 1 -11.81 -10.06 -14.66
C MET A 1 -10.74 -9.01 -14.92
N ARG A 2 -10.93 -8.22 -15.97
CA ARG A 2 -9.96 -7.24 -16.45
C ARG A 2 -9.79 -6.09 -15.45
N ILE A 3 -10.89 -5.58 -14.87
CA ILE A 3 -10.84 -4.49 -13.88
C ILE A 3 -10.17 -4.94 -12.57
N LYS A 4 -10.44 -6.17 -12.12
CA LYS A 4 -9.82 -6.72 -10.90
C LYS A 4 -8.29 -6.67 -10.96
N ASN A 5 -7.68 -6.92 -12.12
CA ASN A 5 -6.23 -6.89 -12.27
C ASN A 5 -5.66 -5.47 -12.07
N TYR A 6 -6.35 -4.44 -12.58
CA TYR A 6 -6.00 -3.05 -12.30
C TYR A 6 -6.12 -2.71 -10.82
N LEU A 7 -7.19 -3.16 -10.15
CA LEU A 7 -7.35 -2.93 -8.71
C LEU A 7 -6.26 -3.63 -7.88
N LEU A 8 -5.82 -4.82 -8.28
CA LEU A 8 -4.70 -5.52 -7.64
C LEU A 8 -3.37 -4.78 -7.87
N LYS A 9 -3.13 -4.27 -9.08
CA LYS A 9 -1.95 -3.43 -9.38
C LYS A 9 -1.95 -2.14 -8.57
N ALA A 10 -3.11 -1.47 -8.48
CA ALA A 10 -3.29 -0.27 -7.68
C ALA A 10 -3.05 -0.50 -6.19
N ARG A 11 -3.58 -1.61 -5.64
CA ARG A 11 -3.29 -2.04 -4.26
C ARG A 11 -1.79 -2.19 -4.02
N LEU A 12 -1.11 -2.92 -4.91
CA LEU A 12 0.31 -3.17 -4.76
C LEU A 12 1.09 -1.85 -4.78
N ASN A 13 0.71 -0.93 -5.67
CA ASN A 13 1.30 0.40 -5.71
C ASN A 13 1.07 1.19 -4.43
N GLN A 14 -0.16 1.21 -3.89
CA GLN A 14 -0.46 1.85 -2.61
C GLN A 14 0.37 1.24 -1.47
N TYR A 15 0.49 -0.09 -1.40
CA TYR A 15 1.33 -0.75 -0.41
C TYR A 15 2.80 -0.32 -0.50
N PHE A 16 3.36 -0.25 -1.71
CA PHE A 16 4.76 0.19 -1.89
C PHE A 16 4.95 1.68 -1.57
N GLN A 17 3.95 2.53 -1.83
CA GLN A 17 4.00 3.93 -1.40
C GLN A 17 4.01 4.05 0.13
N ASP A 18 3.09 3.34 0.79
CA ASP A 18 3.03 3.30 2.26
C ASP A 18 4.34 2.76 2.85
N LEU A 19 4.86 1.65 2.30
CA LEU A 19 6.13 1.08 2.70
C LEU A 19 7.28 2.09 2.59
N LYS A 20 7.38 2.85 1.49
CA LYS A 20 8.42 3.87 1.31
C LYS A 20 8.32 4.96 2.38
N ILE A 21 7.11 5.46 2.66
CA ILE A 21 6.89 6.51 3.66
C ILE A 21 7.29 6.01 5.05
N TYR A 22 6.81 4.82 5.46
CA TYR A 22 7.15 4.26 6.76
C TYR A 22 8.62 3.88 6.87
N PHE A 23 9.23 3.35 5.80
CA PHE A 23 10.66 3.05 5.76
C PHE A 23 11.49 4.32 5.92
N LEU A 24 11.13 5.41 5.23
CA LEU A 24 11.80 6.70 5.38
C LEU A 24 11.71 7.20 6.83
N GLY A 25 10.51 7.18 7.42
CA GLY A 25 10.33 7.56 8.83
C GLY A 25 11.16 6.69 9.79
N PHE A 26 11.25 5.39 9.52
CA PHE A 26 12.06 4.47 10.31
C PHE A 26 13.56 4.76 10.20
N VAL A 27 14.06 5.05 8.98
CA VAL A 27 15.46 5.44 8.77
C VAL A 27 15.79 6.72 9.53
N ILE A 28 14.93 7.75 9.45
CA ILE A 28 15.11 9.00 10.19
C ILE A 28 15.18 8.75 11.70
N PHE A 29 14.26 7.95 12.22
CA PHE A 29 14.25 7.57 13.64
C PHE A 29 15.54 6.83 14.05
N LEU A 30 15.97 5.85 13.26
CA LEU A 30 17.17 5.06 13.55
C LEU A 30 18.43 5.93 13.50
N SER A 31 18.54 6.84 12.54
CA SER A 31 19.62 7.82 12.44
C SER A 31 19.67 8.72 13.68
N PHE A 32 18.52 9.16 14.18
CA PHE A 32 18.45 9.98 15.39
C PHE A 32 18.90 9.19 16.64
N CYS A 33 18.42 7.96 16.81
CA CYS A 33 18.85 7.07 17.89
C CYS A 33 20.36 6.80 17.83
N PHE A 34 20.89 6.55 16.63
CA PHE A 34 22.32 6.32 16.42
C PHE A 34 23.14 7.56 16.76
N PHE A 35 22.69 8.75 16.34
CA PHE A 35 23.34 10.01 16.70
C PHE A 35 23.44 10.19 18.21
N ILE A 36 22.34 9.99 18.95
CA ILE A 36 22.34 10.06 20.42
C ILE A 36 23.32 9.03 21.02
N ALA A 37 23.31 7.79 20.53
CA ALA A 37 24.20 6.74 21.02
C ALA A 37 25.68 7.14 20.88
N VAL A 38 26.07 7.76 19.75
CA VAL A 38 27.44 8.26 19.53
C VAL A 38 27.78 9.42 20.48
N GLN A 39 26.86 10.34 20.73
CA GLN A 39 27.09 11.44 21.68
C GLN A 39 27.24 10.93 23.12
N LEU A 40 26.47 9.91 23.50
CA LEU A 40 26.62 9.30 24.82
C LEU A 40 27.95 8.54 24.92
N GLU A 41 28.35 7.82 23.87
CA GLU A 41 29.63 7.10 23.83
C GLU A 41 30.83 8.05 24.01
N SER A 42 30.79 9.25 23.41
CA SER A 42 31.89 10.21 23.51
C SER A 42 32.07 10.80 24.92
N ILE A 43 31.01 10.81 25.74
CA ILE A 43 31.03 11.33 27.11
C ILE A 43 31.34 10.21 28.11
N PHE A 44 30.66 9.06 27.96
CA PHE A 44 30.65 7.99 28.96
C PHE A 44 31.65 6.88 28.69
N PHE A 45 32.23 6.79 27.49
CA PHE A 45 33.18 5.74 27.09
C PHE A 45 32.70 4.34 27.48
N PHE A 46 31.58 3.91 26.89
CA PHE A 46 30.93 2.68 27.31
C PHE A 46 31.83 1.46 27.09
N SER A 47 31.68 0.47 27.98
CA SER A 47 32.37 -0.81 27.85
C SER A 47 31.96 -1.55 26.57
N THR A 48 32.82 -2.44 26.08
CA THR A 48 32.57 -3.28 24.90
C THR A 48 31.24 -4.04 24.99
N LYS A 49 30.87 -4.49 26.19
CA LYS A 49 29.59 -5.20 26.42
C LYS A 49 28.40 -4.30 26.11
N VAL A 50 28.39 -3.07 26.60
CA VAL A 50 27.30 -2.11 26.38
C VAL A 50 27.18 -1.73 24.91
N ARG A 51 28.31 -1.46 24.23
CA ARG A 51 28.36 -1.18 22.79
C ARG A 51 27.72 -2.31 21.98
N TYR A 52 28.11 -3.55 22.26
CA TYR A 52 27.58 -4.72 21.58
C TYR A 52 26.08 -4.92 21.83
N THR A 53 25.62 -4.77 23.08
CA THR A 53 24.20 -4.88 23.41
C THR A 53 23.36 -3.80 22.73
N ALA A 54 23.86 -2.56 22.64
CA ALA A 54 23.18 -1.48 21.93
C ALA A 54 23.03 -1.78 20.43
N LEU A 55 24.08 -2.30 19.78
CA LEU A 55 24.02 -2.69 18.36
C LEU A 55 23.03 -3.85 18.13
N LEU A 56 23.05 -4.87 18.99
CA LEU A 56 22.08 -5.97 18.92
C LEU A 56 20.64 -5.48 19.07
N PHE A 57 20.41 -4.50 19.94
CA PHE A 57 19.10 -3.89 20.12
C PHE A 57 18.64 -3.15 18.85
N LEU A 58 19.49 -2.35 18.22
CA LEU A 58 19.15 -1.67 16.96
C LEU A 58 18.84 -2.68 15.83
N PHE A 59 19.61 -3.77 15.78
CA PHE A 59 19.39 -4.83 14.81
C PHE A 59 18.06 -5.57 15.05
N SER A 60 17.73 -5.89 16.31
CA SER A 60 16.48 -6.57 16.65
C SER A 60 15.25 -5.71 16.32
N VAL A 61 15.31 -4.41 16.60
CA VAL A 61 14.26 -3.44 16.20
C VAL A 61 14.06 -3.45 14.68
N SER A 62 15.15 -3.51 13.92
CA SER A 62 15.08 -3.57 12.45
C SER A 62 14.39 -4.85 11.95
N ILE A 63 14.67 -6.01 12.57
CA ILE A 63 13.99 -7.28 12.25
C ILE A 63 12.49 -7.20 12.57
N ILE A 64 12.13 -6.65 13.73
CA ILE A 64 10.73 -6.48 14.13
C ILE A 64 9.98 -5.63 13.09
N MET A 65 10.57 -4.53 12.64
CA MET A 65 9.97 -3.66 11.62
C MET A 65 9.74 -4.39 10.30
N ILE A 66 10.70 -5.19 9.82
CA ILE A 66 10.54 -6.00 8.61
C ILE A 66 9.37 -6.98 8.77
N THR A 67 9.27 -7.63 9.95
CA THR A 67 8.21 -8.58 10.27
C THR A 67 6.82 -7.93 10.27
N ILE A 68 6.72 -6.70 10.80
CA ILE A 68 5.48 -5.90 10.78
C ILE A 68 5.07 -5.60 9.34
N PHE A 69 5.99 -5.13 8.48
CA PHE A 69 5.67 -4.85 7.08
C PHE A 69 5.20 -6.08 6.32
N LEU A 70 5.88 -7.22 6.52
CA LEU A 70 5.49 -8.48 5.90
C LEU A 70 4.09 -8.93 6.36
N SER A 71 3.80 -8.77 7.66
CA SER A 71 2.47 -9.06 8.22
C SER A 71 1.39 -8.18 7.59
N ILE A 72 1.63 -6.87 7.47
CA ILE A 72 0.72 -5.93 6.80
C ILE A 72 0.47 -6.35 5.35
N PHE A 73 1.51 -6.76 4.61
CA PHE A 73 1.38 -7.26 3.24
C PHE A 73 0.43 -8.47 3.16
N PHE A 74 0.63 -9.47 4.02
CA PHE A 74 -0.22 -10.67 4.05
C PHE A 74 -1.68 -10.32 4.43
N LEU A 75 -1.89 -9.47 5.43
CA LEU A 75 -3.23 -9.03 5.83
C LEU A 75 -3.93 -8.20 4.74
N ALA A 76 -3.18 -7.36 4.02
CA ALA A 76 -3.68 -6.59 2.88
C ALA A 76 -4.16 -7.50 1.75
N ASN A 77 -3.41 -8.55 1.43
CA ASN A 77 -3.78 -9.54 0.42
C ASN A 77 -5.04 -10.33 0.81
N LYS A 78 -5.24 -10.59 2.10
CA LYS A 78 -6.46 -11.22 2.65
C LYS A 78 -7.66 -10.26 2.78
N ASN A 79 -7.57 -9.00 2.32
CA ASN A 79 -8.61 -7.97 2.49
C ASN A 79 -8.98 -7.67 3.96
N LEU A 80 -8.10 -7.98 4.92
CA LEU A 80 -8.39 -7.77 6.34
C LEU A 80 -8.17 -6.31 6.75
N LEU A 81 -7.32 -5.58 6.01
CA LEU A 81 -7.04 -4.18 6.25
C LEU A 81 -7.91 -3.28 5.37
N SER A 82 -8.76 -2.46 6.00
CA SER A 82 -9.66 -1.52 5.31
C SER A 82 -8.95 -0.69 4.25
N ARG A 83 -7.75 -0.18 4.56
CA ARG A 83 -6.93 0.65 3.68
C ARG A 83 -6.58 0.00 2.33
N TYR A 84 -6.49 -1.33 2.28
CA TYR A 84 -6.09 -2.10 1.10
C TYR A 84 -7.21 -2.97 0.51
N LYS A 85 -8.42 -2.95 1.09
CA LYS A 85 -9.59 -3.68 0.56
C LYS A 85 -9.88 -3.24 -0.86
N LEU A 86 -10.10 -4.18 -1.79
CA LEU A 86 -10.34 -3.86 -3.21
C LEU A 86 -11.49 -2.86 -3.41
N ASN A 87 -12.54 -2.92 -2.58
CA ASN A 87 -13.65 -1.98 -2.68
C ASN A 87 -13.22 -0.54 -2.37
N ARG A 88 -12.35 -0.36 -1.38
CA ARG A 88 -11.81 0.96 -1.02
C ARG A 88 -10.83 1.47 -2.08
N ILE A 89 -10.02 0.58 -2.66
CA ILE A 89 -9.15 0.91 -3.80
C ILE A 89 -9.98 1.36 -5.00
N ALA A 90 -11.05 0.63 -5.33
CA ALA A 90 -11.96 0.98 -6.41
C ALA A 90 -12.61 2.35 -6.16
N TYR A 91 -13.10 2.57 -4.95
CA TYR A 91 -13.69 3.85 -4.54
C TYR A 91 -12.69 5.01 -4.70
N LYS A 92 -11.45 4.89 -4.21
CA LYS A 92 -10.43 5.94 -4.36
C LYS A 92 -10.07 6.24 -5.82
N ILE A 93 -9.96 5.21 -6.66
CA ILE A 93 -9.74 5.42 -8.10
C ILE A 93 -10.94 6.14 -8.71
N GLY A 94 -12.15 5.79 -8.28
CA GLY A 94 -13.37 6.43 -8.75
C GLY A 94 -13.52 7.86 -8.26
N GLU A 95 -13.15 8.18 -7.03
CA GLU A 95 -13.09 9.54 -6.51
C GLU A 95 -12.14 10.42 -7.33
N HIS A 96 -11.03 9.84 -7.79
CA HIS A 96 -10.06 10.53 -8.63
C HIS A 96 -10.51 10.73 -10.09
N LEU A 97 -11.13 9.72 -10.70
CA LEU A 97 -11.55 9.75 -12.12
C LEU A 97 -12.97 10.28 -12.34
N TYR A 98 -13.86 10.07 -11.38
CA TYR A 98 -15.29 10.37 -11.43
C TYR A 98 -15.76 10.97 -10.09
N PRO A 99 -15.35 12.21 -9.76
CA PRO A 99 -15.60 12.81 -8.44
C PRO A 99 -17.08 12.82 -8.04
N GLU A 100 -17.97 13.03 -9.00
CA GLU A 100 -19.43 13.05 -8.77
C GLU A 100 -20.02 11.66 -8.50
N LYS A 101 -19.37 10.59 -8.97
CA LYS A 101 -19.84 9.19 -8.84
C LYS A 101 -18.68 8.23 -8.59
N PRO A 102 -18.07 8.24 -7.40
CA PRO A 102 -16.89 7.41 -7.07
C PRO A 102 -17.13 5.89 -7.19
N ASP A 103 -18.38 5.45 -7.06
CA ASP A 103 -18.74 4.03 -7.14
C ASP A 103 -18.66 3.43 -8.55
N ILE A 104 -18.44 4.23 -9.60
CA ILE A 104 -18.36 3.76 -10.99
C ILE A 104 -17.36 2.61 -11.16
N ILE A 105 -16.17 2.72 -10.56
CA ILE A 105 -15.13 1.69 -10.67
C ILE A 105 -15.55 0.40 -9.95
N LEU A 106 -16.20 0.53 -8.79
CA LEU A 106 -16.72 -0.61 -8.03
C LEU A 106 -17.81 -1.32 -8.82
N ASN A 107 -18.75 -0.57 -9.39
CA ASN A 107 -19.85 -1.10 -10.19
C ASN A 107 -19.35 -1.78 -11.45
N ALA A 108 -18.40 -1.16 -12.16
CA ALA A 108 -17.76 -1.75 -13.32
C ALA A 108 -17.04 -3.07 -12.98
N ASN A 109 -16.33 -3.12 -11.84
CA ASN A 109 -15.71 -4.36 -11.36
C ASN A 109 -16.77 -5.44 -11.04
N GLN A 110 -17.90 -5.09 -10.44
CA GLN A 110 -18.99 -6.05 -10.19
C GLN A 110 -19.63 -6.56 -11.49
N LEU A 111 -19.84 -5.68 -12.46
CA LEU A 111 -20.36 -6.03 -13.78
C LEU A 111 -19.38 -6.94 -14.53
N ASP A 112 -18.09 -6.62 -14.57
CA ASP A 112 -17.04 -7.43 -15.22
C ASP A 112 -16.98 -8.87 -14.66
N LYS A 113 -17.33 -9.07 -13.39
CA LYS A 113 -17.45 -10.40 -12.78
C LYS A 113 -18.68 -11.18 -13.24
N LYS A 114 -19.78 -10.48 -13.55
CA LYS A 114 -21.10 -11.05 -13.86
C LYS A 114 -21.50 -10.90 -15.33
N ILE A 115 -20.60 -10.46 -16.21
CA ILE A 115 -20.89 -10.18 -17.64
C ILE A 115 -21.62 -11.34 -18.33
N GLN A 116 -21.27 -12.59 -18.04
CA GLN A 116 -21.88 -13.76 -18.69
C GLN A 116 -23.36 -13.98 -18.30
N ASN A 117 -23.77 -13.48 -17.14
CA ASN A 117 -25.09 -13.67 -16.56
C ASN A 117 -25.95 -12.39 -16.62
N ASN A 118 -25.47 -11.36 -17.33
CA ASN A 118 -26.19 -10.09 -17.48
C ASN A 118 -27.16 -10.18 -18.67
N GLN A 119 -28.39 -9.69 -18.49
CA GLN A 119 -29.41 -9.61 -19.54
C GLN A 119 -28.97 -8.72 -20.71
N SER A 120 -28.16 -7.68 -20.45
CA SER A 120 -27.64 -6.76 -21.46
C SER A 120 -26.11 -6.87 -21.57
N LYS A 121 -25.63 -8.01 -22.09
CA LYS A 121 -24.19 -8.32 -22.17
C LYS A 121 -23.38 -7.27 -22.92
N GLU A 122 -23.91 -6.77 -24.03
CA GLU A 122 -23.22 -5.80 -24.89
C GLU A 122 -23.05 -4.45 -24.19
N LEU A 123 -24.13 -3.94 -23.59
CA LEU A 123 -24.10 -2.71 -22.79
C LEU A 123 -23.14 -2.83 -21.59
N ALA A 124 -23.16 -3.96 -20.89
CA ALA A 124 -22.26 -4.23 -19.78
C ALA A 124 -20.78 -4.26 -20.23
N ARG A 125 -20.50 -4.85 -21.39
CA ARG A 125 -19.14 -4.86 -21.98
C ARG A 125 -18.70 -3.46 -22.39
N ALA A 126 -19.56 -2.69 -23.05
CA ALA A 126 -19.25 -1.31 -23.46
C ALA A 126 -18.92 -0.43 -22.24
N PHE A 127 -19.75 -0.52 -21.18
CA PHE A 127 -19.49 0.20 -19.93
C PHE A 127 -18.15 -0.20 -19.29
N VAL A 128 -17.87 -1.50 -19.16
CA VAL A 128 -16.61 -2.00 -18.60
C VAL A 128 -15.41 -1.56 -19.44
N ASN A 129 -15.51 -1.58 -20.77
CA ASN A 129 -14.44 -1.16 -21.66
C ASN A 129 -14.13 0.33 -21.51
N ASN A 130 -15.16 1.19 -21.47
CA ASN A 130 -14.99 2.63 -21.23
C ASN A 130 -14.24 2.88 -19.91
N VAL A 131 -14.65 2.20 -18.82
CA VAL A 131 -13.94 2.32 -17.54
C VAL A 131 -12.49 1.85 -17.63
N ILE A 132 -12.19 0.79 -18.38
CA ILE A 132 -10.81 0.33 -18.60
C ILE A 132 -10.00 1.37 -19.35
N GLU A 133 -10.56 2.03 -20.37
CA GLU A 133 -9.88 3.09 -21.13
C GLU A 133 -9.48 4.26 -20.24
N GLN A 134 -10.29 4.60 -19.22
CA GLN A 134 -9.96 5.64 -18.25
C GLN A 134 -8.91 5.18 -17.21
N ILE A 135 -8.97 3.92 -16.76
CA ILE A 135 -8.02 3.38 -15.76
C ILE A 135 -6.65 3.09 -16.38
N HIS A 136 -6.59 2.63 -17.63
CA HIS A 136 -5.36 2.19 -18.29
C HIS A 136 -4.22 3.22 -18.26
N PRO A 137 -4.43 4.51 -18.62
CA PRO A 137 -3.37 5.52 -18.57
C PRO A 137 -3.04 6.01 -17.15
N LEU A 138 -3.82 5.62 -16.13
CA LEU A 138 -3.70 6.16 -14.78
C LEU A 138 -2.39 5.72 -14.11
N LYS A 139 -1.61 6.70 -13.67
CA LYS A 139 -0.49 6.47 -12.77
C LYS A 139 -1.03 6.34 -11.35
N PHE A 140 -1.23 5.12 -10.86
CA PHE A 140 -1.79 4.87 -9.53
C PHE A 140 -1.08 5.61 -8.37
N GLN A 141 0.15 6.07 -8.57
CA GLN A 141 0.89 6.83 -7.58
C GLN A 141 0.19 8.14 -7.23
N SER A 142 -0.43 8.83 -8.19
CA SER A 142 -1.14 10.10 -7.98
C SER A 142 -2.49 9.95 -7.28
N VAL A 143 -2.99 8.73 -7.08
CA VAL A 143 -4.32 8.44 -6.52
C VAL A 143 -4.27 8.29 -5.00
N PHE A 144 -3.13 7.85 -4.46
CA PHE A 144 -3.01 7.44 -3.06
C PHE A 144 -2.10 8.33 -2.22
N PHE A 145 -1.60 9.43 -2.81
CA PHE A 145 -0.93 10.51 -2.08
C PHE A 145 -1.93 11.40 -1.35
#